data_AF-A0A417XXN9-F1
#
_entry.id   AF-A0A417XXN9-F1
#
_cell.length_a   1.000
_cell.length_b   1.000
_cell.length_c   1.000
_cell.angle_alpha   90.00
_cell.angle_beta   90.00
_cell.angle_gamma   90.00
#
_symmetry.space_group_name_H-M   'P 1'
#
loop_
_entity.id
_entity.type
_entity.pdbx_description
1 polymer ?
#
loop_
_entity_poly.entity_id
_entity_poly.type
_entity_poly.pdbx_seq_one_letter_code
_entity_poly.pdbx_strand_id
1 'polypeptide(L)'
;MYPARLRNEAARLRAAGESWSSVARILGVSRSTLRDWANGHSMRTNDCPVCGAGDLDAGAYAALLGFYLGDGCISRAPRCHFLRVACDRTQQCIVADVTDLIHRVRPGGRVFHPAAPGVTVVQSNWQHWPCLFPQNGEGRKHERPILLDEWQRRIVEAYPGPFLRGLFHSDGCRVMNSTRRVVAGELKTYHYPRWQFSNASADIRELCCWALDLVDIAWRQSNPRVISVSRREAVAALDRLIGPKS
;
A
#
# COMPACT_ATOMS: atom_id res chain seq x y z
N MET A 1 -7.94 -18.05 -8.03
CA MET A 1 -8.53 -17.58 -6.75
C MET A 1 -9.22 -16.27 -7.06
N TYR A 2 -10.52 -16.15 -6.77
CA TYR A 2 -11.29 -14.97 -7.14
C TYR A 2 -11.03 -13.80 -6.17
N PRO A 3 -11.04 -12.54 -6.64
CA PRO A 3 -10.75 -11.39 -5.79
C PRO A 3 -11.80 -11.22 -4.69
N ALA A 4 -11.41 -10.62 -3.56
CA ALA A 4 -12.29 -10.45 -2.39
C ALA A 4 -13.60 -9.73 -2.74
N ARG A 5 -13.55 -8.69 -3.58
CA ARG A 5 -14.73 -8.00 -4.11
C ARG A 5 -15.79 -8.95 -4.69
N LEU A 6 -15.36 -9.99 -5.40
CA LEU A 6 -16.24 -10.93 -6.09
C LEU A 6 -16.87 -11.93 -5.12
N ARG A 7 -16.16 -12.23 -4.02
CA ARG A 7 -16.68 -13.03 -2.91
C ARG A 7 -17.65 -12.25 -2.03
N ASN A 8 -17.31 -11.00 -1.73
CA ASN A 8 -18.17 -10.09 -0.96
C ASN A 8 -19.46 -9.81 -1.73
N GLU A 9 -19.37 -9.60 -3.04
CA GLU A 9 -20.55 -9.45 -3.89
C GLU A 9 -21.38 -10.73 -3.97
N ALA A 10 -20.74 -11.90 -4.06
CA ALA A 10 -21.45 -13.17 -3.98
C ALA A 10 -22.21 -13.35 -2.65
N ALA A 11 -21.58 -12.97 -1.53
CA ALA A 11 -22.20 -13.01 -0.21
C ALA A 11 -23.36 -12.01 -0.10
N ARG A 12 -23.19 -10.78 -0.60
CA ARG A 12 -24.23 -9.74 -0.66
C ARG A 12 -25.44 -10.19 -1.47
N LEU A 13 -25.23 -10.73 -2.67
CA LEU A 13 -26.30 -11.24 -3.52
C LEU A 13 -27.06 -12.39 -2.83
N ARG A 14 -26.35 -13.29 -2.13
CA ARG A 14 -27.01 -14.35 -1.35
C ARG A 14 -27.80 -13.85 -0.15
N ALA A 15 -27.28 -12.85 0.57
CA ALA A 15 -28.02 -12.20 1.64
C ALA A 15 -29.28 -11.47 1.13
N ALA A 16 -29.24 -10.97 -0.11
CA ALA A 16 -30.39 -10.37 -0.80
C ALA A 16 -31.39 -11.41 -1.36
N GLY A 17 -31.17 -12.72 -1.14
CA GLY A 17 -32.10 -13.78 -1.52
C GLY A 17 -31.84 -14.43 -2.89
N GLU A 18 -30.81 -14.01 -3.62
CA GLU A 18 -30.50 -14.59 -4.94
C GLU A 18 -30.14 -16.07 -4.84
N SER A 19 -30.54 -16.87 -5.84
CA SER A 19 -30.13 -18.29 -5.90
C SER A 19 -28.67 -18.44 -6.33
N TRP A 20 -28.01 -19.52 -5.92
CA TRP A 20 -26.63 -19.82 -6.36
C TRP A 20 -26.46 -19.86 -7.88
N SER A 21 -27.50 -20.27 -8.62
CA SER A 21 -27.50 -20.28 -10.08
C SER A 21 -27.55 -18.87 -10.66
N SER A 22 -28.28 -17.96 -10.01
CA SER A 22 -28.34 -16.54 -10.37
C SER A 22 -26.99 -15.87 -10.13
N VAL A 23 -26.44 -16.02 -8.92
CA VAL A 23 -25.14 -15.47 -8.53
C VAL A 23 -24.01 -15.98 -9.43
N ALA A 24 -24.02 -17.27 -9.79
CA ALA A 24 -23.04 -17.85 -10.72
C ALA A 24 -23.07 -17.16 -12.10
N ARG A 25 -24.27 -16.85 -12.60
CA ARG A 25 -24.46 -16.17 -13.88
C ARG A 25 -24.05 -14.70 -13.81
N ILE A 26 -24.43 -14.01 -12.73
CA ILE A 26 -24.12 -12.58 -12.51
C ILE A 26 -22.61 -12.38 -12.41
N LEU A 27 -21.92 -13.23 -11.66
CA LEU A 27 -20.50 -13.05 -11.33
C LEU A 27 -19.54 -13.84 -12.23
N GLY A 28 -20.04 -14.70 -13.12
CA GLY A 28 -19.21 -15.56 -13.97
C GLY A 28 -18.40 -16.59 -13.17
N VAL A 29 -18.92 -17.05 -12.02
CA VAL A 29 -18.25 -18.00 -11.12
C VAL A 29 -19.00 -19.34 -11.11
N SER A 30 -18.27 -20.45 -11.06
CA SER A 30 -18.90 -21.77 -10.98
C SER A 30 -19.74 -21.92 -9.69
N ARG A 31 -20.87 -22.62 -9.78
CA ARG A 31 -21.75 -22.88 -8.62
C ARG A 31 -21.04 -23.66 -7.51
N SER A 32 -20.10 -24.56 -7.86
CA SER A 32 -19.30 -25.28 -6.87
C SER A 32 -18.43 -24.31 -6.09
N THR A 33 -17.69 -23.43 -6.77
CA THR A 33 -16.85 -22.42 -6.11
C THR A 33 -17.66 -21.49 -5.20
N LEU A 34 -18.86 -21.08 -5.60
CA LEU A 34 -19.74 -20.27 -4.76
C LEU A 34 -20.21 -21.02 -3.50
N ARG A 35 -20.54 -22.31 -3.63
CA ARG A 35 -20.91 -23.17 -2.49
C ARG A 35 -19.71 -23.44 -1.57
N ASP A 36 -18.52 -23.61 -2.12
CA ASP A 36 -17.29 -23.80 -1.34
C ASP A 36 -17.01 -22.56 -0.48
N TRP A 37 -17.25 -21.35 -1.00
CA TRP A 37 -17.18 -20.11 -0.22
C TRP A 37 -18.22 -20.08 0.89
N ALA A 38 -19.47 -20.48 0.58
CA ALA A 38 -20.57 -20.48 1.55
C ALA A 38 -20.36 -21.47 2.69
N ASN A 39 -19.77 -22.62 2.38
CA ASN A 39 -19.52 -23.68 3.34
C ASN A 39 -18.22 -23.46 4.13
N GLY A 40 -17.51 -22.34 3.92
CA GLY A 40 -16.22 -22.08 4.56
C GLY A 40 -15.10 -23.04 4.16
N HIS A 41 -15.29 -23.85 3.12
CA HIS A 41 -14.33 -24.88 2.66
C HIS A 41 -13.27 -24.29 1.72
N SER A 42 -12.74 -23.12 2.07
CA SER A 42 -11.52 -22.58 1.48
C SER A 42 -10.32 -23.22 2.17
N MET A 43 -9.63 -24.14 1.49
CA MET A 43 -8.48 -24.87 2.02
C MET A 43 -7.45 -23.98 2.75
N ARG A 44 -7.27 -24.29 4.05
CA ARG A 44 -6.16 -23.96 4.97
C ARG A 44 -6.11 -22.51 5.50
N THR A 45 -6.40 -22.43 6.80
CA THR A 45 -6.31 -21.31 7.77
C THR A 45 -7.24 -20.14 7.50
N ASN A 46 -8.31 -20.07 8.31
CA ASN A 46 -9.33 -19.02 8.37
C ASN A 46 -8.79 -17.66 8.89
N ASP A 47 -7.48 -17.47 8.95
CA ASP A 47 -6.83 -16.31 9.57
C ASP A 47 -6.72 -15.12 8.60
N CYS A 48 -7.35 -15.19 7.43
CA CYS A 48 -7.43 -14.02 6.55
C CYS A 48 -8.44 -13.03 7.13
N PRO A 49 -8.06 -11.76 7.34
CA PRO A 49 -8.98 -10.78 7.90
C PRO A 49 -10.05 -10.28 6.92
N VAL A 50 -9.88 -10.56 5.62
CA VAL A 50 -10.80 -10.08 4.58
C VAL A 50 -11.83 -11.15 4.20
N CYS A 51 -11.43 -12.43 4.14
CA CYS A 51 -12.31 -13.52 3.71
C CYS A 51 -12.39 -14.67 4.72
N GLY A 52 -11.97 -14.41 5.95
CA GLY A 52 -11.99 -15.34 7.08
C GLY A 52 -12.29 -14.56 8.36
N ALA A 53 -11.84 -15.09 9.50
CA ALA A 53 -12.05 -14.52 10.83
C ALA A 53 -10.75 -13.99 11.46
N GLY A 54 -9.74 -13.71 10.63
CA GLY A 54 -8.48 -13.15 11.13
C GLY A 54 -8.61 -11.70 11.57
N ASP A 55 -7.76 -11.28 12.50
CA ASP A 55 -7.62 -9.88 12.86
C ASP A 55 -6.59 -9.19 11.95
N LEU A 56 -6.81 -7.91 11.66
CA LEU A 56 -5.89 -7.07 10.90
C LEU A 56 -5.38 -5.93 11.77
N ASP A 57 -4.07 -5.85 11.95
CA ASP A 57 -3.43 -4.64 12.45
C ASP A 57 -3.58 -3.53 11.40
N ALA A 58 -4.59 -2.67 11.58
CA ALA A 58 -4.96 -1.65 10.61
C ALA A 58 -3.83 -0.62 10.38
N GLY A 59 -3.08 -0.25 11.42
CA GLY A 59 -1.96 0.68 11.30
C GLY A 59 -0.78 0.08 10.52
N ALA A 60 -0.43 -1.18 10.82
CA ALA A 60 0.61 -1.89 10.06
C ALA A 60 0.18 -2.11 8.61
N TYR A 61 -1.08 -2.46 8.39
CA TYR A 61 -1.65 -2.61 7.05
C TYR A 61 -1.60 -1.30 6.26
N ALA A 62 -1.95 -0.17 6.86
CA ALA A 62 -1.90 1.14 6.20
C ALA A 62 -0.47 1.44 5.71
N ALA A 63 0.55 1.25 6.54
CA ALA A 63 1.94 1.43 6.11
C ALA A 63 2.36 0.44 5.02
N LEU A 64 2.01 -0.85 5.17
CA LEU A 64 2.34 -1.86 4.17
C LEU A 64 1.62 -1.60 2.83
N LEU A 65 0.41 -1.03 2.85
CA LEU A 65 -0.32 -0.60 1.66
C LEU A 65 0.43 0.52 0.94
N GLY A 66 0.98 1.50 1.66
CA GLY A 66 1.85 2.53 1.08
C GLY A 66 3.06 1.93 0.37
N PHE A 67 3.80 1.05 1.04
CA PHE A 67 4.94 0.33 0.44
C PHE A 67 4.52 -0.54 -0.75
N TYR A 68 3.36 -1.20 -0.67
CA TYR A 68 2.83 -1.99 -1.77
C TYR A 68 2.53 -1.15 -3.00
N LEU A 69 1.95 0.05 -2.83
CA LEU A 69 1.60 0.93 -3.93
C LEU A 69 2.82 1.52 -4.62
N GLY A 70 3.88 1.85 -3.87
CA GLY A 70 5.16 2.26 -4.45
C GLY A 70 5.96 1.09 -5.02
N ASP A 71 6.85 0.52 -4.21
CA ASP A 71 7.84 -0.48 -4.61
C ASP A 71 7.36 -1.94 -4.52
N GLY A 72 6.12 -2.18 -4.10
CA GLY A 72 5.59 -3.52 -3.96
C GLY A 72 4.98 -4.13 -5.22
N CYS A 73 4.92 -5.46 -5.27
CA CYS A 73 4.10 -6.19 -6.22
C CYS A 73 3.59 -7.51 -5.64
N ILE A 74 2.52 -8.02 -6.22
CA ILE A 74 2.05 -9.38 -5.97
C ILE A 74 2.25 -10.20 -7.24
N SER A 75 2.93 -11.33 -7.10
CA SER A 75 3.12 -12.28 -8.20
C SER A 75 2.47 -13.62 -7.88
N ARG A 76 1.94 -14.27 -8.92
CA ARG A 76 1.27 -15.58 -8.80
C ARG A 76 2.31 -16.69 -8.84
N ALA A 77 2.22 -17.61 -7.88
CA ALA A 77 2.95 -18.88 -7.87
C ALA A 77 1.95 -20.04 -8.04
N PRO A 78 2.41 -21.28 -8.33
CA PRO A 78 1.51 -22.42 -8.55
C PRO A 78 0.55 -22.70 -7.39
N ARG A 79 0.96 -22.45 -6.14
CA ARG A 79 0.19 -22.79 -4.92
C ARG A 79 -0.12 -21.60 -4.00
N CYS A 80 0.41 -20.41 -4.28
CA CYS A 80 0.23 -19.22 -3.44
C CYS A 80 0.53 -17.93 -4.21
N HIS A 81 0.50 -16.80 -3.52
CA HIS A 81 0.95 -15.51 -4.05
C HIS A 81 2.16 -15.03 -3.26
N PHE A 82 3.08 -14.35 -3.95
CA PHE A 82 4.22 -13.70 -3.33
C PHE A 82 3.97 -12.20 -3.26
N LEU A 83 3.88 -11.65 -2.07
CA LEU A 83 4.08 -10.23 -1.85
C LEU A 83 5.58 -9.97 -1.87
N ARG A 84 6.02 -9.01 -2.68
CA ARG A 84 7.41 -8.55 -2.75
C ARG A 84 7.42 -7.04 -2.61
N VAL A 85 8.33 -6.52 -1.79
CA VAL A 85 8.64 -5.10 -1.71
C VAL A 85 10.13 -4.96 -1.98
N ALA A 86 10.50 -4.24 -3.03
CA ALA A 86 11.89 -3.97 -3.34
C ALA A 86 12.38 -2.80 -2.48
N CYS A 87 13.53 -2.97 -1.83
CA CYS A 87 14.17 -1.90 -1.04
C CYS A 87 15.61 -1.74 -1.51
N ASP A 88 16.12 -0.51 -1.53
CA ASP A 88 17.54 -0.27 -1.75
C ASP A 88 18.35 -1.02 -0.68
N ARG A 89 19.39 -1.75 -1.09
CA ARG A 89 20.21 -2.55 -0.16
C ARG A 89 20.89 -1.71 0.92
N THR A 90 21.07 -0.42 0.68
CA THR A 90 21.63 0.54 1.66
C THR A 90 20.63 0.96 2.73
N GLN A 91 19.33 0.81 2.48
CA GLN A 91 18.23 1.22 3.38
C GLN A 91 17.79 0.07 4.30
N GLN A 92 18.70 -0.36 5.18
CA GLN A 92 18.48 -1.52 6.05
C GLN A 92 17.34 -1.31 7.05
N CYS A 93 17.11 -0.07 7.50
CA CYS A 93 16.01 0.24 8.41
C CYS A 93 14.64 0.13 7.71
N ILE A 94 14.53 0.52 6.42
CA ILE A 94 13.32 0.24 5.61
C ILE A 94 13.10 -1.26 5.44
N VAL A 95 14.16 -2.04 5.14
CA VAL A 95 14.05 -3.51 5.03
C VAL A 95 13.50 -4.11 6.33
N ALA A 96 13.99 -3.65 7.49
CA ALA A 96 13.50 -4.09 8.79
C ALA A 96 12.04 -3.65 9.04
N ASP A 97 11.68 -2.40 8.72
CA ASP A 97 10.31 -1.89 8.89
C ASP A 97 9.31 -2.70 8.05
N VAL A 98 9.59 -2.89 6.75
CA VAL A 98 8.71 -3.70 5.88
C VAL A 98 8.59 -5.14 6.38
N THR A 99 9.67 -5.70 6.95
CA THR A 99 9.66 -7.04 7.55
C THR A 99 8.72 -7.10 8.77
N ASP A 100 8.82 -6.13 9.68
CA ASP A 100 7.94 -6.01 10.85
C ASP A 100 6.47 -5.83 10.43
N LEU A 101 6.22 -4.93 9.47
CA LEU A 101 4.87 -4.68 8.94
C LEU A 101 4.24 -5.96 8.37
N ILE A 102 5.00 -6.76 7.62
CA ILE A 102 4.51 -8.04 7.10
C ILE A 102 4.21 -9.03 8.23
N HIS A 103 5.06 -9.09 9.27
CA HIS A 103 4.81 -9.96 10.43
C HIS A 103 3.55 -9.56 11.21
N ARG A 104 3.30 -8.26 11.37
CA ARG A 104 2.10 -7.74 12.04
C ARG A 104 0.82 -7.95 11.23
N VAL A 105 0.89 -7.74 9.92
CA VAL A 105 -0.24 -7.97 9.00
C VAL A 105 -0.52 -9.47 8.81
N ARG A 106 0.52 -10.31 8.88
CA ARG A 106 0.42 -11.76 8.75
C ARG A 106 1.23 -12.48 9.86
N PRO A 107 0.66 -12.57 11.08
CA PRO A 107 1.29 -13.27 12.19
C PRO A 107 1.64 -14.72 11.84
N GLY A 108 2.79 -15.21 12.31
CA GLY A 108 3.27 -16.59 12.03
C GLY A 108 3.71 -16.84 10.57
N GLY A 109 3.57 -15.86 9.69
CA GLY A 109 4.04 -15.93 8.31
C GLY A 109 5.57 -15.83 8.22
N ARG A 110 6.17 -16.64 7.33
CA ARG A 110 7.59 -16.48 6.99
C ARG A 110 7.80 -15.25 6.09
N VAL A 111 8.86 -14.51 6.36
CA VAL A 111 9.40 -13.43 5.53
C VAL A 111 10.79 -13.84 5.07
N PHE A 112 11.10 -13.55 3.81
CA PHE A 112 12.36 -13.87 3.16
C PHE A 112 12.98 -12.59 2.62
N HIS A 113 14.30 -12.57 2.50
CA HIS A 113 15.06 -11.41 2.03
C HIS A 113 15.95 -11.76 0.84
N PRO A 114 15.40 -12.26 -0.29
CA PRO A 114 16.22 -12.52 -1.47
C PRO A 114 16.96 -11.25 -1.93
N ALA A 115 18.27 -11.38 -2.10
CA ALA A 115 19.12 -10.31 -2.60
C ALA A 115 19.13 -10.28 -4.13
N ALA A 116 19.18 -9.07 -4.68
CA ALA A 116 19.45 -8.79 -6.09
C ALA A 116 20.51 -7.68 -6.19
N PRO A 117 21.14 -7.45 -7.36
CA PRO A 117 22.11 -6.36 -7.52
C PRO A 117 21.52 -5.01 -7.09
N GLY A 118 22.06 -4.43 -6.00
CA GLY A 118 21.63 -3.14 -5.46
C GLY A 118 20.33 -3.15 -4.62
N VAL A 119 19.63 -4.28 -4.53
CA VAL A 119 18.28 -4.35 -3.94
C VAL A 119 18.15 -5.53 -2.99
N THR A 120 17.50 -5.32 -1.85
CA THR A 120 16.98 -6.38 -0.99
C THR A 120 15.47 -6.46 -1.20
N VAL A 121 14.97 -7.62 -1.61
CA VAL A 121 13.52 -7.82 -1.77
C VAL A 121 12.97 -8.45 -0.51
N VAL A 122 12.07 -7.75 0.20
CA VAL A 122 11.31 -8.34 1.31
C VAL A 122 10.14 -9.11 0.72
N GLN A 123 10.11 -10.42 0.93
CA GLN A 123 9.13 -11.31 0.31
C GLN A 123 8.35 -12.12 1.35
N SER A 124 7.03 -12.25 1.18
CA SER A 124 6.24 -13.20 1.94
C SER A 124 5.24 -13.95 1.06
N ASN A 125 5.01 -15.22 1.40
CA ASN A 125 4.23 -16.14 0.61
C ASN A 125 2.94 -16.48 1.33
N TRP A 126 1.79 -16.15 0.74
CA TRP A 126 0.48 -16.46 1.29
C TRP A 126 -0.58 -16.50 0.20
N GLN A 127 -1.60 -17.35 0.34
CA GLN A 127 -2.68 -17.41 -0.64
C GLN A 127 -3.50 -16.12 -0.64
N HIS A 128 -3.61 -15.44 0.51
CA HIS A 128 -4.53 -14.33 0.71
C HIS A 128 -3.95 -12.94 0.48
N TRP A 129 -2.70 -12.79 0.04
CA TRP A 129 -2.18 -11.45 -0.32
C TRP A 129 -3.08 -10.66 -1.30
N PRO A 130 -3.68 -11.28 -2.34
CA PRO A 130 -4.64 -10.57 -3.21
C PRO A 130 -5.95 -10.16 -2.52
N CYS A 131 -6.27 -10.72 -1.34
CA CYS A 131 -7.42 -10.28 -0.55
C CYS A 131 -7.14 -8.94 0.12
N LEU A 132 -5.92 -8.77 0.63
CA LEU A 132 -5.47 -7.55 1.30
C LEU A 132 -5.06 -6.46 0.31
N PHE A 133 -4.61 -6.82 -0.88
CA PHE A 133 -4.20 -5.89 -1.93
C PHE A 133 -4.97 -6.17 -3.23
N PRO A 134 -6.28 -5.86 -3.26
CA PRO A 134 -7.13 -6.12 -4.42
C PRO A 134 -6.77 -5.26 -5.65
N GLN A 135 -5.87 -4.28 -5.48
CA GLN A 135 -5.26 -3.49 -6.56
C GLN A 135 -4.30 -4.30 -7.45
N ASN A 136 -4.05 -5.58 -7.11
CA ASN A 136 -3.33 -6.50 -7.98
C ASN A 136 -4.11 -6.80 -9.27
N GLY A 137 -3.40 -6.94 -10.39
CA GLY A 137 -4.00 -7.17 -11.71
C GLY A 137 -2.94 -7.48 -12.77
N GLU A 138 -3.39 -7.64 -14.02
CA GLU A 138 -2.50 -7.79 -15.17
C GLU A 138 -1.88 -6.44 -15.57
N GLY A 139 -0.82 -6.48 -16.38
CA GLY A 139 -0.14 -5.28 -16.88
C GLY A 139 0.65 -4.51 -15.82
N ARG A 140 1.13 -3.32 -16.20
CA ARG A 140 1.90 -2.45 -15.29
C ARG A 140 0.96 -1.79 -14.29
N LYS A 141 1.40 -1.66 -13.03
CA LYS A 141 0.61 -1.08 -11.93
C LYS A 141 0.03 0.31 -12.26
N HIS A 142 0.79 1.14 -12.98
CA HIS A 142 0.37 2.51 -13.32
C HIS A 142 -0.50 2.62 -14.57
N GLU A 143 -0.72 1.53 -15.31
CA GLU A 143 -1.57 1.47 -16.50
C GLU A 143 -2.98 0.93 -16.18
N ARG A 144 -3.25 0.61 -14.91
CA ARG A 144 -4.53 0.09 -14.44
C ARG A 144 -5.13 0.96 -13.32
N PRO A 145 -6.46 0.90 -13.11
CA PRO A 145 -7.09 1.57 -11.98
C PRO A 145 -6.57 1.06 -10.63
N ILE A 146 -6.25 1.99 -9.73
CA ILE A 146 -5.86 1.73 -8.34
C ILE A 146 -6.91 2.37 -7.44
N LEU A 147 -7.93 1.59 -7.10
CA LEU A 147 -9.02 2.01 -6.23
C LEU A 147 -8.92 1.30 -4.88
N LEU A 148 -9.16 2.04 -3.80
CA LEU A 148 -9.28 1.46 -2.47
C LEU A 148 -10.71 0.96 -2.25
N ASP A 149 -10.85 -0.28 -1.76
CA ASP A 149 -12.14 -0.75 -1.24
C ASP A 149 -12.55 0.10 -0.01
N GLU A 150 -13.84 0.16 0.30
CA GLU A 150 -14.37 0.98 1.41
C GLU A 150 -13.67 0.69 2.75
N TRP A 151 -13.37 -0.58 3.04
CA TRP A 151 -12.68 -0.96 4.26
C TRP A 151 -11.22 -0.47 4.27
N GLN A 152 -10.53 -0.46 3.12
CA GLN A 152 -9.18 0.12 3.00
C GLN A 152 -9.22 1.62 3.20
N ARG A 153 -10.23 2.31 2.64
CA ARG A 153 -10.41 3.76 2.83
C ARG A 153 -10.59 4.11 4.30
N ARG A 154 -11.46 3.40 5.03
CA ARG A 154 -11.64 3.59 6.49
C ARG A 154 -10.34 3.39 7.27
N ILE A 155 -9.52 2.41 6.88
CA ILE A 155 -8.21 2.21 7.53
C ILE A 155 -7.27 3.38 7.25
N VAL A 156 -7.20 3.86 6.00
CA VAL A 156 -6.33 5.01 5.66
C VAL A 156 -6.82 6.29 6.33
N GLU A 157 -8.13 6.51 6.46
CA GLU A 157 -8.71 7.63 7.20
C GLU A 157 -8.35 7.58 8.69
N ALA A 158 -8.35 6.39 9.30
CA ALA A 158 -7.95 6.22 10.69
C ALA A 158 -6.42 6.27 10.90
N TYR A 159 -5.64 5.87 9.90
CA TYR A 159 -4.17 5.75 9.96
C TYR A 159 -3.48 6.42 8.74
N PRO A 160 -3.70 7.72 8.50
CA PRO A 160 -3.13 8.41 7.34
C PRO A 160 -1.60 8.53 7.45
N GLY A 161 -1.07 8.75 8.65
CA GLY A 161 0.37 8.81 8.91
C GLY A 161 1.12 7.54 8.50
N PRO A 162 0.74 6.36 9.00
CA PRO A 162 1.30 5.08 8.53
C PRO A 162 1.21 4.91 7.01
N PHE A 163 0.07 5.21 6.38
CA PHE A 163 -0.06 5.13 4.92
C PHE A 163 0.92 6.04 4.17
N LEU A 164 1.00 7.32 4.58
CA LEU A 164 1.96 8.28 4.04
C LEU A 164 3.41 7.83 4.26
N ARG A 165 3.72 7.23 5.41
CA ARG A 165 5.04 6.67 5.69
C ARG A 165 5.42 5.65 4.62
N GLY A 166 4.56 4.68 4.34
CA GLY A 166 4.81 3.68 3.31
C GLY A 166 5.07 4.30 1.92
N LEU A 167 4.27 5.30 1.52
CA LEU A 167 4.43 5.98 0.23
C LEU A 167 5.73 6.79 0.13
N PHE A 168 6.05 7.60 1.15
CA PHE A 168 7.25 8.44 1.12
C PHE A 168 8.53 7.64 1.39
N HIS A 169 8.46 6.56 2.15
CA HIS A 169 9.60 5.68 2.40
C HIS A 169 9.89 4.76 1.21
N SER A 170 8.91 4.48 0.34
CA SER A 170 9.19 3.85 -0.97
C SER A 170 9.64 4.90 -2.00
N ASP A 171 8.71 5.70 -2.54
CA ASP A 171 8.90 6.52 -3.75
C ASP A 171 9.17 8.00 -3.42
N GLY A 172 9.26 8.31 -2.12
CA GLY A 172 9.57 9.65 -1.65
C GLY A 172 11.08 9.94 -1.61
N CYS A 173 11.44 11.21 -1.71
CA CYS A 173 12.80 11.68 -1.52
C CYS A 173 12.78 12.90 -0.60
N ARG A 174 13.57 12.84 0.48
CA ARG A 174 13.78 13.96 1.39
C ARG A 174 15.09 14.62 1.06
N VAL A 175 15.03 15.87 0.59
CA VAL A 175 16.20 16.64 0.15
C VAL A 175 16.32 17.94 0.93
N MET A 176 17.55 18.46 1.01
CA MET A 176 17.83 19.79 1.52
C MET A 176 18.27 20.69 0.38
N ASN A 177 17.41 21.60 -0.04
CA ASN A 177 17.75 22.56 -1.10
C ASN A 177 18.51 23.74 -0.49
N SER A 178 19.67 24.09 -1.05
CA SER A 178 20.40 25.32 -0.69
C SER A 178 20.23 26.39 -1.75
N THR A 179 19.96 27.63 -1.35
CA THR A 179 20.05 28.81 -2.22
C THR A 179 20.90 29.88 -1.56
N ARG A 180 21.61 30.66 -2.36
CA ARG A 180 22.43 31.78 -1.87
C ARG A 180 21.73 33.08 -2.26
N ARG A 181 21.57 34.00 -1.31
CA ARG A 181 20.97 35.31 -1.53
C ARG A 181 21.79 36.37 -0.83
N VAL A 182 22.06 37.47 -1.53
CA VAL A 182 22.68 38.65 -0.91
C VAL A 182 21.61 39.37 -0.10
N VAL A 183 21.88 39.58 1.19
CA VAL A 183 21.00 40.29 2.13
C VAL A 183 21.87 41.30 2.87
N ALA A 184 21.57 42.59 2.72
CA ALA A 184 22.36 43.68 3.30
C ALA A 184 23.86 43.64 2.93
N GLY A 185 24.19 43.28 1.69
CA GLY A 185 25.56 43.20 1.19
C GLY A 185 26.31 41.90 1.52
N GLU A 186 25.76 41.05 2.39
CA GLU A 186 26.36 39.77 2.75
C GLU A 186 25.70 38.60 2.00
N LEU A 187 26.51 37.64 1.54
CA LEU A 187 26.02 36.41 0.91
C LEU A 187 25.53 35.43 1.98
N LYS A 188 24.21 35.25 2.09
CA LYS A 188 23.58 34.28 3.00
C LYS A 188 23.15 33.03 2.26
N THR A 189 23.49 31.86 2.81
CA THR A 189 23.00 30.55 2.32
C THR A 189 21.79 30.13 3.13
N TYR A 190 20.69 29.80 2.45
CA TYR A 190 19.44 29.34 3.03
C TYR A 190 19.23 27.87 2.67
N HIS A 191 18.85 27.07 3.67
CA HIS A 191 18.53 25.65 3.51
C HIS A 191 17.02 25.43 3.67
N TYR A 192 16.40 24.77 2.69
CA TYR A 192 14.98 24.47 2.66
C TYR A 192 14.78 22.96 2.55
N PRO A 193 14.31 22.30 3.63
CA PRO A 193 13.99 20.89 3.55
C PRO A 193 12.77 20.71 2.64
N ARG A 194 12.73 19.62 1.89
CA ARG A 194 11.65 19.28 0.98
C ARG A 194 11.46 17.79 0.93
N TRP A 195 10.19 17.38 0.94
CA TRP A 195 9.79 16.05 0.50
C TRP A 195 9.24 16.10 -0.92
N GLN A 196 9.61 15.13 -1.74
CA GLN A 196 9.04 14.89 -3.06
C GLN A 196 8.56 13.46 -3.15
N PHE A 197 7.32 13.23 -3.57
CA PHE A 197 6.79 11.92 -3.90
C PHE A 197 6.59 11.83 -5.41
N SER A 198 7.23 10.85 -6.05
CA SER A 198 7.22 10.69 -7.50
C SER A 198 6.65 9.34 -7.90
N ASN A 199 5.49 9.32 -8.54
CA ASN A 199 4.87 8.07 -8.98
C ASN A 199 4.24 8.21 -10.38
N ALA A 200 4.27 7.15 -11.18
CA ALA A 200 3.72 7.16 -12.55
C ALA A 200 2.18 7.08 -12.58
N SER A 201 1.56 6.41 -11.60
CA SER A 201 0.09 6.26 -11.50
C SER A 201 -0.56 7.57 -11.03
N ALA A 202 -1.59 8.02 -11.74
CA ALA A 202 -2.41 9.16 -11.30
C ALA A 202 -3.14 8.85 -10.01
N ASP A 203 -3.82 7.70 -9.97
CA ASP A 203 -4.56 7.21 -8.81
C ASP A 203 -3.69 7.15 -7.53
N ILE A 204 -2.45 6.65 -7.62
CA ILE A 204 -1.56 6.61 -6.44
C ILE A 204 -1.17 8.02 -5.99
N ARG A 205 -0.95 8.96 -6.92
CA ARG A 205 -0.70 10.37 -6.58
C ARG A 205 -1.92 11.01 -5.93
N GLU A 206 -3.12 10.74 -6.43
CA GLU A 206 -4.37 11.22 -5.84
C GLU A 206 -4.59 10.68 -4.43
N LEU A 207 -4.30 9.39 -4.20
CA LEU A 207 -4.32 8.79 -2.86
C LEU A 207 -3.30 9.45 -1.92
N CYS A 208 -2.10 9.79 -2.42
CA CYS A 208 -1.10 10.52 -1.64
C CYS A 208 -1.60 11.92 -1.26
N CYS A 209 -2.13 12.68 -2.21
CA CYS A 209 -2.71 14.01 -1.97
C CYS A 209 -3.85 13.95 -0.96
N TRP A 210 -4.80 13.04 -1.15
CA TRP A 210 -5.92 12.83 -0.24
C TRP A 210 -5.43 12.51 1.18
N ALA A 211 -4.45 11.63 1.33
CA ALA A 211 -3.89 11.29 2.64
C ALA A 211 -3.12 12.46 3.29
N LEU A 212 -2.47 13.33 2.50
CA LEU A 212 -1.86 14.57 3.01
C LEU A 212 -2.91 15.57 3.48
N ASP A 213 -4.03 15.68 2.75
CA ASP A 213 -5.16 16.55 3.11
C ASP A 213 -5.82 16.09 4.42
N LEU A 214 -5.94 14.79 4.66
CA LEU A 214 -6.47 14.23 5.93
C LEU A 214 -5.68 14.65 7.18
N VAL A 215 -4.43 15.07 7.02
CA VAL A 215 -3.53 15.48 8.13
C VAL A 215 -3.07 16.93 7.98
N ASP A 216 -3.76 17.73 7.15
CA ASP A 216 -3.49 19.15 6.93
C ASP A 216 -2.05 19.48 6.50
N ILE A 217 -1.37 18.57 5.79
CA ILE A 217 0.00 18.80 5.30
C ILE A 217 -0.06 19.48 3.95
N ALA A 218 0.28 20.77 3.92
CA ALA A 218 0.29 21.56 2.69
C ALA A 218 1.26 20.98 1.64
N TRP A 219 0.72 20.64 0.46
CA TRP A 219 1.44 20.09 -0.67
C TRP A 219 1.20 20.88 -1.96
N ARG A 220 2.03 20.62 -2.97
CA ARG A 220 1.86 21.11 -4.33
C ARG A 220 2.29 20.07 -5.33
N GLN A 221 1.50 19.89 -6.39
CA GLN A 221 1.95 19.14 -7.56
C GLN A 221 2.94 19.99 -8.36
N SER A 222 4.21 19.59 -8.36
CA SER A 222 5.29 20.35 -9.01
C SER A 222 5.45 20.02 -10.49
N ASN A 223 5.02 18.83 -10.90
CA ASN A 223 4.91 18.40 -12.30
C ASN A 223 3.86 17.26 -12.40
N PRO A 224 3.54 16.74 -13.60
CA PRO A 224 2.50 15.71 -13.76
C PRO A 224 2.68 14.44 -12.91
N ARG A 225 3.89 14.13 -12.44
CA ARG A 225 4.21 12.91 -11.69
C ARG A 225 4.72 13.16 -10.27
N VAL A 226 4.92 14.41 -9.85
CA VAL A 226 5.59 14.75 -8.60
C VAL A 226 4.73 15.62 -7.70
N ILE A 227 4.46 15.11 -6.50
CA ILE A 227 3.86 15.84 -5.37
C ILE A 227 4.99 16.33 -4.46
N SER A 228 4.93 17.56 -3.98
CA SER A 228 5.99 18.16 -3.16
C SER A 228 5.44 18.83 -1.92
N VAL A 229 6.06 18.52 -0.78
CA VAL A 229 5.84 19.20 0.50
C VAL A 229 7.10 20.04 0.75
N SER A 230 6.94 21.37 0.67
CA SER A 230 8.09 22.31 0.66
C SER A 230 7.99 23.44 1.67
N ARG A 231 6.82 23.65 2.29
CA ARG A 231 6.70 24.64 3.37
C ARG A 231 7.39 24.08 4.61
N ARG A 232 8.17 24.90 5.31
CA ARG A 232 9.04 24.44 6.40
C ARG A 232 8.24 23.75 7.51
N GLU A 233 7.10 24.34 7.86
CA GLU A 233 6.15 23.82 8.84
C GLU A 233 5.51 22.50 8.39
N ALA A 234 5.13 22.39 7.11
CA ALA A 234 4.54 21.18 6.54
C ALA A 234 5.54 20.03 6.45
N VAL A 235 6.80 20.33 6.09
CA VAL A 235 7.88 19.34 6.10
C VAL A 235 8.18 18.85 7.51
N ALA A 236 8.25 19.76 8.49
CA ALA A 236 8.45 19.37 9.88
C ALA A 236 7.26 18.56 10.45
N ALA A 237 6.03 18.88 10.03
CA ALA A 237 4.85 18.11 10.38
C ALA A 237 4.90 16.70 9.77
N LEU A 238 5.25 16.60 8.48
CA LEU A 238 5.41 15.31 7.82
C LEU A 238 6.52 14.48 8.47
N ASP A 239 7.69 15.06 8.73
CA ASP A 239 8.82 14.38 9.40
C ASP A 239 8.42 13.79 10.76
N ARG A 240 7.64 14.53 11.56
CA ARG A 240 7.11 14.02 12.84
C ARG A 240 6.12 12.88 12.65
N LEU A 241 5.31 12.95 11.59
CA LEU A 241 4.24 11.99 11.33
C LEU A 241 4.77 10.66 10.78
N ILE A 242 5.72 10.71 9.84
CA ILE A 242 6.21 9.52 9.13
C ILE A 242 7.59 9.04 9.59
N GLY A 243 8.27 9.82 10.42
CA GLY A 243 9.63 9.52 10.86
C GLY A 243 10.68 9.70 9.77
N PRO A 244 11.98 9.56 10.11
CA PRO A 244 13.06 9.66 9.15
C PRO A 244 12.99 8.53 8.13
N LYS A 245 13.41 8.81 6.89
CA LYS A 245 13.68 7.79 5.88
C LYS A 245 15.13 7.35 6.02
N SER A 246 15.34 6.12 6.45
CA SER A 246 16.64 5.48 6.69
C SER A 246 16.53 4.01 6.35
#